data_AF-A0A9X3TE69-F1
#
_entry.id   AF-A0A9X3TE69-F1
#
_cell.length_a   1.000
_cell.length_b   1.000
_cell.length_c   1.000
_cell.angle_alpha   90.00
_cell.angle_beta   90.00
_cell.angle_gamma   90.00
#
_symmetry.space_group_name_H-M   'P 1'
#
loop_
_entity.id
_entity.type
_entity.pdbx_description
1 polymer ?
#
loop_
_entity_poly.entity_id
_entity_poly.type
_entity_poly.pdbx_seq_one_letter_code
_entity_poly.pdbx_strand_id
1 'polypeptide(L)'
;MASHQDELRELQRRVTLLKTGALLILALLALRLWYLQIYEGPYYRDLSVNNRTRSVILEPVRGLIYDRNGIVIANNVPSFALYVTIEDVKDREALVKKLVRLIGLDENVLRKKLSGPG
;
A
#
# COMPACT_ATOMS: atom_id res chain seq x y z
N MET A 1 -60.56 28.41 -0.13
CA MET A 1 -60.39 27.05 0.44
C MET A 1 -59.86 26.04 -0.57
N ALA A 2 -60.26 26.06 -1.86
CA ALA A 2 -59.74 25.15 -2.88
C ALA A 2 -58.25 25.37 -3.24
N SER A 3 -57.77 26.61 -3.40
CA SER A 3 -56.38 26.88 -3.81
C SER A 3 -55.31 26.38 -2.83
N HIS A 4 -55.55 26.50 -1.51
CA HIS A 4 -54.63 25.97 -0.50
C HIS A 4 -54.55 24.44 -0.50
N GLN A 5 -55.62 23.73 -0.89
CA GLN A 5 -55.56 22.27 -0.97
C GLN A 5 -54.73 21.80 -2.17
N ASP A 6 -54.75 22.55 -3.28
CA ASP A 6 -53.95 22.25 -4.48
C ASP A 6 -52.46 22.54 -4.25
N GLU A 7 -52.11 23.65 -3.59
CA GLU A 7 -50.73 23.96 -3.18
C GLU A 7 -50.13 22.85 -2.30
N LEU A 8 -50.90 22.37 -1.32
CA LEU A 8 -50.45 21.30 -0.42
C LEU A 8 -50.25 19.97 -1.16
N ARG A 9 -51.12 19.62 -2.11
CA ARG A 9 -50.99 18.41 -2.93
C ARG A 9 -49.75 18.47 -3.82
N GLU A 10 -49.46 19.63 -4.41
CA GLU A 10 -48.27 19.78 -5.26
C GLU A 10 -46.98 19.68 -4.44
N LEU A 11 -46.94 20.30 -3.25
CA LEU A 11 -45.82 20.16 -2.31
C LEU A 11 -45.64 18.70 -1.88
N GLN A 12 -46.72 18.00 -1.52
CA GLN A 12 -46.69 16.59 -1.15
C GLN A 12 -46.17 15.70 -2.30
N ARG A 13 -46.57 15.97 -3.55
CA ARG A 13 -46.11 15.22 -4.72
C ARG A 13 -44.61 15.41 -4.93
N ARG A 14 -44.11 16.64 -4.84
CA ARG A 14 -42.67 16.96 -4.96
C ARG A 14 -41.86 16.29 -3.87
N VAL A 15 -42.30 16.38 -2.61
CA VAL A 15 -41.64 15.72 -1.48
C VAL A 15 -41.65 14.20 -1.62
N THR A 16 -42.76 13.63 -2.08
CA THR A 16 -42.87 12.17 -2.31
C THR A 16 -41.90 11.72 -3.39
N LEU A 17 -41.81 12.44 -4.51
CA LEU A 17 -40.84 12.15 -5.57
C LEU A 17 -39.39 12.20 -5.06
N LEU A 18 -39.04 13.24 -4.32
CA LEU A 18 -37.69 13.39 -3.74
C LEU A 18 -37.36 12.27 -2.75
N LYS A 19 -38.29 11.95 -1.85
CA LYS A 19 -38.13 10.86 -0.88
C LYS A 19 -37.95 9.52 -1.59
N THR A 20 -38.73 9.25 -2.63
CA THR A 20 -38.65 8.00 -3.39
C THR A 20 -37.32 7.90 -4.14
N GLY A 21 -36.87 9.01 -4.76
CA GLY A 21 -35.55 9.09 -5.40
C GLY A 21 -34.41 8.86 -4.41
N ALA A 22 -34.45 9.50 -3.25
CA ALA A 22 -33.45 9.30 -2.19
C ALA A 22 -33.42 7.85 -1.69
N LEU A 23 -34.59 7.21 -1.53
CA LEU A 23 -34.70 5.82 -1.10
C LEU A 23 -34.11 4.86 -2.14
N LEU A 24 -34.33 5.12 -3.43
CA LEU A 24 -33.73 4.32 -4.52
C LEU A 24 -32.21 4.45 -4.55
N ILE A 25 -31.67 5.65 -4.35
CA ILE A 25 -30.22 5.87 -4.28
C ILE A 25 -29.62 5.12 -3.08
N LEU A 26 -30.25 5.21 -1.91
CA LEU A 26 -29.82 4.48 -0.71
C LEU A 26 -29.86 2.97 -0.92
N ALA A 27 -30.90 2.45 -1.56
CA ALA A 27 -31.02 1.03 -1.87
C ALA A 27 -29.90 0.56 -2.82
N LEU A 28 -29.58 1.36 -3.85
CA LEU A 28 -28.47 1.07 -4.77
C LEU A 28 -27.11 1.04 -4.03
N LEU A 29 -26.87 2.02 -3.16
CA LEU A 29 -25.65 2.09 -2.34
C LEU A 29 -25.56 0.90 -1.37
N ALA A 30 -26.67 0.53 -0.73
CA ALA A 30 -26.72 -0.62 0.16
C ALA A 30 -26.41 -1.94 -0.59
N LEU A 31 -26.95 -2.10 -1.81
CA LEU A 31 -26.65 -3.25 -2.65
C LEU A 31 -25.18 -3.29 -3.08
N ARG A 32 -24.61 -2.13 -3.44
CA ARG A 32 -23.17 -2.02 -3.75
C ARG A 32 -22.31 -2.36 -2.54
N LEU A 33 -22.68 -1.88 -1.35
CA LEU A 33 -21.98 -2.21 -0.11
C LEU A 33 -22.05 -3.71 0.18
N TRP A 34 -23.23 -4.32 0.04
CA TRP A 34 -23.41 -5.76 0.22
C TRP A 34 -22.53 -6.57 -0.74
N TYR A 35 -22.43 -6.15 -2.01
CA TYR A 35 -21.52 -6.78 -2.98
C TYR A 35 -20.06 -6.72 -2.53
N LEU A 36 -19.57 -5.54 -2.12
CA LEU A 36 -18.19 -5.39 -1.65
C LEU A 36 -17.92 -6.21 -0.38
N GLN A 37 -18.89 -6.30 0.53
CA GLN A 37 -18.72 -6.96 1.83
C GLN A 37 -18.88 -8.48 1.76
N ILE A 38 -19.81 -9.00 0.96
CA ILE A 38 -20.10 -10.44 0.89
C ILE A 38 -19.33 -11.10 -0.26
N TYR A 39 -19.40 -10.54 -1.47
CA TYR A 39 -18.80 -11.15 -2.65
C TYR A 39 -17.28 -10.89 -2.69
N GLU A 40 -16.86 -9.62 -2.58
CA GLU A 40 -15.44 -9.25 -2.56
C GLU A 40 -14.82 -9.23 -1.16
N GLY A 41 -15.62 -9.48 -0.11
CA GLY A 41 -15.16 -9.44 1.29
C GLY A 41 -13.96 -10.33 1.59
N PRO A 42 -13.96 -11.62 1.17
CA PRO A 42 -12.80 -12.50 1.34
C PRO A 42 -11.54 -11.94 0.68
N TYR A 43 -11.67 -11.41 -0.54
CA TYR A 43 -10.57 -10.84 -1.30
C TYR A 43 -9.90 -9.65 -0.58
N TYR A 44 -10.70 -8.70 -0.08
CA TYR A 44 -10.16 -7.57 0.70
C TYR A 44 -9.63 -7.98 2.07
N ARG A 45 -10.20 -9.04 2.67
CA ARG A 45 -9.70 -9.57 3.94
C ARG A 45 -8.30 -10.14 3.75
N ASP A 46 -8.05 -10.92 2.70
CA ASP A 46 -6.74 -11.51 2.42
C ASP A 46 -5.69 -10.42 2.11
N LEU A 47 -6.06 -9.40 1.33
CA LEU A 47 -5.20 -8.22 1.10
C LEU A 47 -4.83 -7.52 2.42
N SER A 48 -5.79 -7.36 3.33
CA SER A 48 -5.52 -6.73 4.64
C SER A 48 -4.59 -7.56 5.52
N VAL A 49 -4.71 -8.89 5.50
CA VAL A 49 -3.85 -9.81 6.27
C VAL A 49 -2.42 -9.76 5.76
N ASN A 50 -2.24 -9.76 4.44
CA ASN A 50 -0.92 -9.63 3.81
C ASN A 50 -0.28 -8.27 4.09
N ASN A 51 -1.07 -7.19 4.11
CA ASN A 51 -0.58 -5.86 4.48
C ASN A 51 -0.24 -5.74 5.98
N ARG A 52 -0.98 -6.42 6.85
CA ARG A 52 -0.76 -6.38 8.31
C ARG A 52 0.39 -7.27 8.76
N THR A 53 0.65 -8.36 8.04
CA THR A 53 1.56 -9.42 8.46
C THR A 53 2.55 -9.69 7.36
N ARG A 54 3.59 -8.85 7.29
CA ARG A 54 4.76 -9.16 6.46
C ARG A 54 5.56 -10.22 7.20
N SER A 55 5.46 -11.48 6.80
CA SER A 55 6.32 -12.55 7.32
C SER A 55 7.76 -12.23 6.96
N VAL A 56 8.52 -11.73 7.93
CA VAL A 56 9.96 -11.57 7.80
C VAL A 56 10.58 -12.86 8.33
N ILE A 57 11.22 -13.63 7.45
CA ILE A 57 12.00 -14.78 7.88
C ILE A 57 13.20 -14.23 8.66
N LEU A 58 13.20 -14.44 9.97
CA LEU A 58 14.36 -14.17 10.81
C LEU A 58 15.32 -15.33 10.65
N GLU A 59 16.36 -15.14 9.82
CA GLU A 59 17.42 -16.14 9.71
C GLU A 59 18.09 -16.32 11.08
N PRO A 60 18.24 -17.56 11.57
CA PRO A 60 18.94 -17.80 12.81
C PRO A 60 20.41 -17.40 12.65
N VAL A 61 20.97 -16.73 13.66
CA VAL A 61 22.40 -16.40 13.67
C VAL A 61 23.23 -17.68 13.62
N ARG A 62 24.21 -17.74 12.72
CA ARG A 62 25.17 -18.87 12.68
C ARG A 62 26.00 -18.86 13.96
N GLY A 63 26.21 -20.04 14.54
CA GLY A 63 27.11 -20.23 15.68
C GLY A 63 28.57 -19.91 15.34
N LEU A 64 29.35 -19.60 16.37
CA LEU A 64 30.80 -19.38 16.26
C LEU A 64 31.50 -20.74 16.02
N ILE A 65 32.38 -20.79 15.03
CA ILE A 65 33.20 -21.99 14.76
C ILE A 65 34.57 -21.78 15.43
N TYR A 66 34.97 -22.73 16.28
CA TYR A 66 36.24 -22.71 17.00
C TYR A 66 37.19 -23.79 16.48
N ASP A 67 38.50 -23.52 16.51
CA ASP A 67 39.55 -24.54 16.37
C ASP A 67 39.66 -25.40 17.65
N ARG A 68 40.42 -26.49 17.60
CA ARG A 68 40.79 -27.36 18.73
C ARG A 68 41.40 -26.61 19.92
N ASN A 69 41.96 -25.43 19.68
CA ASN A 69 42.56 -24.55 20.70
C ASN A 69 41.60 -23.45 21.22
N GLY A 70 40.32 -23.48 20.83
CA GLY A 70 39.32 -22.48 21.25
C GLY A 70 39.41 -21.13 20.51
N ILE A 71 40.15 -21.04 19.41
CA ILE A 71 40.26 -19.83 18.58
C ILE A 71 39.11 -19.78 17.59
N VAL A 72 38.40 -18.65 17.51
CA VAL A 72 37.30 -18.45 16.54
C VAL A 72 37.86 -18.38 15.11
N ILE A 73 37.44 -19.29 14.24
CA ILE A 73 37.79 -19.32 12.80
C ILE A 73 36.69 -18.67 11.94
N ALA A 74 35.42 -18.75 12.37
CA ALA A 74 34.31 -18.11 11.67
C ALA A 74 33.29 -17.53 12.64
N ASN A 75 32.89 -16.28 12.39
CA ASN A 75 31.85 -15.56 13.11
C ASN A 75 30.83 -14.96 12.11
N ASN A 76 29.66 -14.58 12.63
CA ASN A 76 28.67 -13.81 11.88
C ASN A 76 29.04 -12.32 11.96
N VAL A 77 29.33 -11.69 10.82
CA VAL A 77 29.57 -10.24 10.73
C VAL A 77 28.34 -9.55 10.11
N PRO A 78 27.88 -8.41 10.65
CA PRO A 78 26.77 -7.67 10.06
C PRO A 78 27.08 -7.28 8.62
N SER A 79 26.18 -7.60 7.68
CA SER A 79 26.23 -7.13 6.31
C SER A 79 25.21 -6.00 6.13
N PHE A 80 25.66 -4.87 5.57
CA PHE A 80 24.80 -3.73 5.27
C PHE A 80 24.49 -3.71 3.78
N ALA A 81 23.20 -3.72 3.44
CA ALA A 81 22.72 -3.59 2.07
C ALA A 81 21.99 -2.25 1.90
N LEU A 82 22.30 -1.54 0.81
CA LEU A 82 21.63 -0.30 0.42
C LEU A 82 20.53 -0.61 -0.58
N TYR A 83 19.31 -0.14 -0.30
CA TYR A 83 18.16 -0.25 -1.20
C TYR A 83 17.69 1.15 -1.60
N VAL A 84 17.25 1.28 -2.85
CA VAL A 84 16.66 2.51 -3.39
C VAL A 84 15.38 2.13 -4.11
N THR A 85 14.26 2.70 -3.66
CA THR A 85 12.97 2.61 -4.35
C THR A 85 12.91 3.72 -5.40
N ILE A 86 12.85 3.36 -6.68
CA ILE A 86 13.01 4.31 -7.79
C ILE A 86 11.85 5.31 -7.84
N GLU A 87 10.64 4.88 -7.44
CA GLU A 87 9.41 5.68 -7.42
C GLU A 87 9.49 6.86 -6.44
N ASP A 88 10.27 6.72 -5.36
CA ASP A 88 10.43 7.75 -4.34
C ASP A 88 11.56 8.76 -4.67
N VAL A 89 12.29 8.54 -5.77
CA VAL A 89 13.43 9.38 -6.16
C VAL A 89 12.96 10.61 -6.93
N LYS A 90 12.96 11.77 -6.26
CA LYS A 90 12.64 13.07 -6.88
C LYS A 90 13.68 13.52 -7.92
N ASP A 91 14.96 13.31 -7.64
CA ASP A 91 16.07 13.72 -8.51
C ASP A 91 17.12 12.60 -8.55
N ARG A 92 17.21 11.94 -9.71
CA ARG A 92 18.10 10.80 -9.94
C ARG A 92 19.56 11.24 -10.06
N GLU A 93 19.82 12.38 -10.69
CA GLU A 93 21.18 12.89 -10.90
C GLU A 93 21.79 13.34 -9.57
N ALA A 94 21.01 14.04 -8.74
CA ALA A 94 21.45 14.42 -7.39
C ALA A 94 21.71 13.18 -6.50
N LEU A 95 20.87 12.15 -6.61
CA LEU A 95 21.05 10.91 -5.88
C LEU A 95 22.35 10.20 -6.30
N VAL A 96 22.58 10.03 -7.61
CA VAL A 96 23.80 9.40 -8.15
C VAL A 96 25.03 10.13 -7.64
N LYS A 97 25.08 11.46 -7.75
CA LYS A 97 26.24 12.26 -7.29
C LYS A 97 26.50 12.08 -5.78
N LYS A 98 25.43 11.97 -4.98
CA LYS A 98 25.53 11.73 -3.53
C LYS A 98 26.04 10.31 -3.22
N LEU A 99 25.55 9.30 -3.95
CA LEU A 99 25.96 7.90 -3.79
C LEU A 99 27.42 7.67 -4.21
N VAL A 100 27.85 8.28 -5.32
CA VAL A 100 29.26 8.26 -5.75
C VAL A 100 30.16 8.83 -4.65
N ARG A 101 29.77 9.96 -4.04
CA ARG A 101 30.56 10.59 -2.97
C ARG A 101 30.63 9.76 -1.68
N LEU A 102 29.53 9.09 -1.31
CA LEU A 102 29.44 8.36 -0.03
C LEU A 102 30.00 6.93 -0.10
N ILE A 103 29.86 6.27 -1.26
CA ILE A 103 30.15 4.84 -1.41
C ILE A 103 31.35 4.60 -2.35
N GLY A 104 31.77 5.61 -3.13
CA GLY A 104 32.91 5.51 -4.04
C GLY A 104 32.66 4.61 -5.25
N LEU A 105 31.40 4.31 -5.57
CA LEU A 105 31.02 3.51 -6.75
C LEU A 105 31.12 4.33 -8.04
N ASP A 106 31.48 3.66 -9.14
CA ASP A 106 31.52 4.27 -10.46
C ASP A 106 30.13 4.76 -10.89
N GLU A 107 30.08 5.98 -11.43
CA GLU A 107 28.85 6.64 -11.82
C GLU A 107 28.09 5.88 -12.91
N ASN A 108 28.79 5.26 -13.86
CA ASN A 108 28.17 4.52 -14.96
C ASN A 108 27.47 3.26 -14.45
N VAL A 109 28.03 2.62 -13.42
CA VAL A 109 27.43 1.44 -12.78
C VAL A 109 26.15 1.82 -12.06
N LEU A 110 26.14 2.94 -11.33
CA LEU A 110 24.96 3.44 -10.62
C LEU A 110 23.85 3.85 -11.60
N ARG A 111 24.20 4.59 -12.67
CA ARG A 111 23.25 4.99 -13.72
C ARG A 111 22.60 3.76 -14.36
N LYS A 112 23.38 2.72 -14.68
CA LYS A 112 22.85 1.48 -15.28
C LYS A 112 21.90 0.76 -14.33
N LYS A 113 22.21 0.69 -13.03
CA LYS A 113 21.34 0.06 -12.02
C LYS A 113 20.05 0.83 -11.76
N LEU A 114 20.09 2.17 -11.84
CA LEU A 114 18.92 3.04 -11.67
C LEU A 114 18.08 3.20 -12.95
N SER A 115 18.58 2.69 -14.09
CA SER A 115 17.90 2.74 -15.40
C SER A 115 17.30 1.40 -15.83
N GLY A 116 17.53 0.33 -15.06
CA GLY A 116 16.96 -0.99 -15.37
C GLY A 116 15.43 -0.99 -15.21
N PRO A 117 14.70 -1.77 -16.02
CA PRO A 117 13.31 -2.08 -15.71
C PRO A 117 13.31 -2.88 -14.40
N GLY A 118 12.43 -2.51 -13.47
CA GLY A 118 12.23 -3.25 -12.21
C GLY A 118 11.92 -4.72 -12.45
#